data_AF-A0A816R7A1-F1
#
_entry.id   AF-A0A816R7A1-F1
#
_cell.length_a   1.000
_cell.length_b   1.000
_cell.length_c   1.000
_cell.angle_alpha   90.00
_cell.angle_beta   90.00
_cell.angle_gamma   90.00
#
_symmetry.space_group_name_H-M   'P 1'
#
loop_
_entity.id
_entity.type
_entity.pdbx_description
1 polymer ?
#
loop_
_entity_poly.entity_id
_entity_poly.type
_entity_poly.pdbx_seq_one_letter_code
_entity_poly.pdbx_strand_id
1 'polypeptide(L)'
;MTTSTACAFDKMASAAKQAGVKITVTSGFRTVARQEYFWNCYQTKACNNGNLAARPGTSKHGRDVALDLNTDCGSQSGVHQWLKNNGHKYGFKHTVKSEPWYWEFGGVGVRRASFS
;
A
#
# COMPACT_ATOMS: atom_id res chain seq x y z
N MET A 1 -1.79 11.93 -1.28
CA MET A 1 -2.06 10.92 -2.32
C MET A 1 -2.38 11.67 -3.59
N THR A 2 -2.07 11.12 -4.77
CA THR A 2 -2.56 11.71 -6.02
C THR A 2 -4.09 11.64 -6.06
N THR A 3 -4.75 12.55 -6.77
CA THR A 3 -6.21 12.49 -6.96
C THR A 3 -6.64 11.14 -7.54
N SER A 4 -5.88 10.60 -8.49
CA SER A 4 -6.15 9.29 -9.09
C SER A 4 -6.07 8.15 -8.07
N THR A 5 -5.05 8.16 -7.20
CA THR A 5 -4.91 7.18 -6.12
C THR A 5 -6.08 7.28 -5.13
N ALA A 6 -6.47 8.50 -4.75
CA ALA A 6 -7.59 8.74 -3.83
C ALA A 6 -8.92 8.24 -4.42
N CYS A 7 -9.27 8.65 -5.65
CA CYS A 7 -10.50 8.20 -6.29
C CYS A 7 -10.55 6.68 -6.53
N ALA A 8 -9.40 6.05 -6.83
CA ALA A 8 -9.31 4.60 -6.96
C ALA A 8 -9.50 3.91 -5.60
N PHE A 9 -8.90 4.44 -4.53
CA PHE A 9 -9.08 3.93 -3.18
C PHE A 9 -10.54 4.04 -2.73
N ASP A 10 -11.22 5.16 -2.97
CA ASP A 10 -12.63 5.35 -2.59
C ASP A 10 -13.56 4.32 -3.24
N LYS A 11 -13.33 4.03 -4.53
CA LYS A 11 -14.06 2.98 -5.26
C LYS A 11 -13.79 1.60 -4.67
N MET A 12 -12.52 1.29 -4.38
CA MET A 12 -12.12 0.01 -3.78
C MET A 12 -12.72 -0.18 -2.39
N ALA A 13 -12.61 0.83 -1.52
CA ALA A 13 -13.12 0.80 -0.15
C ALA A 13 -14.65 0.70 -0.11
N SER A 14 -15.34 1.38 -1.03
CA SER A 14 -16.80 1.28 -1.16
C SER A 14 -17.26 -0.13 -1.55
N ALA A 15 -16.58 -0.76 -2.53
CA ALA A 15 -16.89 -2.13 -2.93
C ALA A 15 -16.56 -3.15 -1.82
N ALA A 16 -15.45 -2.96 -1.11
CA ALA A 16 -15.12 -3.78 0.04
C ALA A 16 -16.20 -3.69 1.13
N LYS A 17 -16.67 -2.46 1.42
CA LYS A 17 -17.72 -2.23 2.41
C LYS A 17 -19.03 -2.93 2.04
N GLN A 18 -19.41 -2.94 0.76
CA GLN A 18 -20.58 -3.69 0.27
C GLN A 18 -20.43 -5.21 0.46
N ALA A 19 -19.20 -5.72 0.44
CA ALA A 19 -18.87 -7.11 0.75
C ALA A 19 -18.64 -7.39 2.26
N GLY A 20 -18.97 -6.43 3.14
CA GLY A 20 -18.78 -6.58 4.59
C GLY A 20 -17.34 -6.38 5.07
N VAL A 21 -16.42 -5.91 4.23
CA VAL A 21 -15.00 -5.70 4.56
C VAL A 21 -14.69 -4.20 4.68
N LYS A 22 -14.22 -3.76 5.86
CA LYS A 22 -13.84 -2.36 6.10
C LYS A 22 -12.34 -2.15 5.88
N ILE A 23 -12.00 -1.42 4.82
CA ILE A 23 -10.61 -1.03 4.50
C ILE A 23 -10.38 0.42 4.95
N THR A 24 -9.28 0.65 5.64
CA THR A 24 -8.81 1.97 6.10
C THR A 24 -7.33 2.15 5.79
N VAL A 25 -6.92 3.40 5.59
CA VAL A 25 -5.52 3.77 5.33
C VAL A 25 -4.84 4.04 6.66
N THR A 26 -3.77 3.31 6.95
CA THR A 26 -2.91 3.54 8.12
C THR A 26 -1.73 4.45 7.77
N SER A 27 -1.25 4.41 6.52
CA SER A 27 -0.24 5.34 5.99
C SER A 27 -0.46 5.63 4.51
N GLY A 28 -0.30 6.88 4.12
CA GLY A 28 -0.39 7.33 2.73
C GLY A 28 0.87 8.06 2.31
N PHE A 29 0.78 9.36 2.05
CA PHE A 29 1.94 10.19 1.73
C PHE A 29 3.01 10.13 2.84
N ARG A 30 4.28 10.08 2.43
CA ARG A 30 5.42 10.29 3.35
C ARG A 30 6.40 11.29 2.75
N THR A 31 6.76 12.30 3.53
CA THR A 31 7.86 13.21 3.22
C THR A 31 9.20 12.47 3.25
N VAL A 32 10.25 13.06 2.66
CA VAL A 32 11.62 12.51 2.73
C VAL A 32 12.08 12.36 4.18
N ALA A 33 11.91 13.38 5.01
CA ALA A 33 12.26 13.32 6.44
C ALA A 33 11.52 12.21 7.19
N ARG A 34 10.24 11.98 6.89
CA ARG A 34 9.50 10.85 7.49
C ARG A 34 10.02 9.51 6.97
N GLN A 35 10.45 9.44 5.71
CA GLN A 35 11.06 8.23 5.16
C GLN A 35 12.44 7.95 5.77
N GLU A 36 13.21 8.97 6.16
CA GLU A 36 14.48 8.82 6.89
C GLU A 36 14.29 8.13 8.23
N TYR A 37 13.24 8.49 8.98
CA TYR A 37 12.88 7.80 10.22
C TYR A 37 12.68 6.29 9.99
N PHE A 38 11.84 5.91 9.02
CA PHE A 38 11.58 4.50 8.72
C PHE A 38 12.82 3.76 8.18
N TRP A 39 13.62 4.44 7.36
CA TRP A 39 14.89 3.92 6.88
C TRP A 39 15.85 3.65 8.04
N ASN A 40 15.97 4.56 9.00
CA ASN A 40 16.80 4.35 10.18
C ASN A 40 16.28 3.18 11.03
N CYS A 41 14.96 3.07 11.23
CA CYS A 41 14.34 1.91 11.90
C CYS A 41 14.68 0.60 11.19
N TYR A 42 14.64 0.56 9.85
CA TYR A 42 15.00 -0.61 9.07
C TYR A 42 16.48 -0.99 9.24
N GLN A 43 17.38 0.00 9.22
CA GLN A 43 18.83 -0.25 9.32
C GLN A 43 19.25 -0.70 10.71
N THR A 44 18.70 -0.07 11.75
CA THR A 44 19.08 -0.32 13.15
C THR A 44 18.27 -1.42 13.82
N LYS A 45 17.10 -1.76 13.26
CA LYS A 45 16.11 -2.65 13.86
C LYS A 45 15.56 -2.18 15.21
N ALA A 46 15.79 -0.92 15.60
CA ALA A 46 15.44 -0.39 16.91
C ALA A 46 13.99 0.13 17.02
N CYS A 47 13.28 0.31 15.91
CA CYS A 47 11.91 0.82 15.87
C CYS A 47 11.14 0.27 14.67
N ASN A 48 9.83 0.54 14.61
CA ASN A 48 8.94 0.10 13.53
C ASN A 48 9.10 -1.39 13.17
N ASN A 49 9.36 -2.22 14.18
CA ASN A 49 9.65 -3.65 14.09
C ASN A 49 10.80 -4.02 13.12
N GLY A 50 11.66 -3.06 12.78
CA GLY A 50 12.72 -3.26 11.79
C GLY A 50 12.20 -3.57 10.38
N ASN A 51 10.94 -3.22 10.09
CA ASN A 51 10.28 -3.46 8.81
C ASN A 51 11.08 -2.85 7.65
N LEU A 52 10.93 -3.45 6.46
CA LEU A 52 11.61 -2.98 5.26
C LEU A 52 11.21 -1.53 4.98
N ALA A 53 12.20 -0.70 4.62
CA ALA A 53 11.95 0.66 4.21
C ALA A 53 12.78 0.94 2.97
N ALA A 54 12.21 1.65 2.00
CA ALA A 54 12.99 2.15 0.88
C ALA A 54 13.94 3.26 1.35
N ARG A 55 15.09 3.38 0.67
CA ARG A 55 16.03 4.50 0.86
C ARG A 55 15.27 5.85 0.72
N PRO A 56 15.58 6.86 1.55
CA PRO A 56 14.96 8.18 1.43
C PRO A 56 15.07 8.72 -0.01
N GLY A 57 13.97 9.31 -0.51
CA GLY A 57 13.85 9.78 -1.90
C GLY A 57 13.42 8.74 -2.94
N THR A 58 13.41 7.43 -2.62
CA THR A 58 12.99 6.39 -3.58
C THR A 58 11.64 5.74 -3.25
N SER A 59 11.12 5.98 -2.05
CA SER A 59 9.84 5.44 -1.57
C SER A 59 8.64 5.85 -2.45
N LYS A 60 7.76 4.90 -2.74
CA LYS A 60 6.50 5.14 -3.46
C LYS A 60 5.49 5.95 -2.64
N HIS A 61 5.59 5.93 -1.31
CA HIS A 61 4.81 6.82 -0.45
C HIS A 61 5.15 8.29 -0.70
N GLY A 62 6.40 8.60 -1.07
CA GLY A 62 6.82 9.95 -1.46
C GLY A 62 6.33 10.37 -2.84
N ARG A 63 5.81 9.42 -3.63
CA ARG A 63 5.17 9.67 -4.94
C ARG A 63 3.66 9.57 -4.88
N ASP A 64 3.10 9.44 -3.68
CA ASP A 64 1.67 9.52 -3.46
C ASP A 64 0.82 8.42 -4.12
N VAL A 65 1.47 7.27 -4.41
CA VAL A 65 0.88 6.09 -5.08
C VAL A 65 0.98 4.80 -4.26
N ALA A 66 1.49 4.85 -3.02
CA ALA A 66 1.53 3.69 -2.12
C ALA A 66 0.75 3.95 -0.84
N LEU A 67 0.02 2.93 -0.39
CA LEU A 67 -0.84 2.93 0.78
C LEU A 67 -0.47 1.77 1.70
N ASP A 68 -0.38 2.05 2.99
CA ASP A 68 -0.46 1.03 4.03
C ASP A 68 -1.92 0.94 4.48
N LEU A 69 -2.46 -0.29 4.49
CA LEU A 69 -3.86 -0.59 4.79
C LEU A 69 -3.97 -1.48 6.04
N ASN A 70 -5.13 -1.45 6.70
CA ASN A 70 -5.41 -2.21 7.93
C ASN A 70 -5.58 -3.73 7.70
N THR A 71 -4.51 -4.40 7.28
CA THR A 71 -4.50 -5.87 7.15
C THR A 71 -4.18 -6.54 8.48
N ASP A 72 -4.79 -6.09 9.58
CA ASP A 72 -4.53 -6.58 10.95
C ASP A 72 -4.57 -8.12 11.01
N CYS A 73 -3.58 -8.76 11.64
CA CYS A 73 -3.29 -10.22 11.54
C CYS A 73 -2.61 -10.66 10.23
N GLY A 74 -2.04 -9.73 9.47
CA GLY A 74 -1.21 -9.98 8.30
C GLY A 74 -1.96 -10.62 7.13
N SER A 75 -1.30 -11.54 6.43
CA SER A 75 -1.85 -12.15 5.21
C SER A 75 -3.12 -12.99 5.42
N GLN A 76 -3.43 -13.35 6.66
CA GLN A 76 -4.65 -14.09 7.01
C GLN A 76 -5.85 -13.19 7.31
N SER A 77 -5.65 -11.86 7.34
CA SER A 77 -6.73 -10.92 7.59
C SER A 77 -7.79 -10.95 6.49
N GLY A 78 -9.06 -10.80 6.86
CA GLY A 78 -10.15 -10.68 5.89
C GLY A 78 -9.95 -9.51 4.91
N VAL A 79 -9.34 -8.41 5.39
CA VAL A 79 -8.95 -7.26 4.56
C VAL A 79 -7.89 -7.66 3.52
N HIS A 80 -6.80 -8.32 3.93
CA HIS A 80 -5.75 -8.75 2.99
C HIS A 80 -6.28 -9.73 1.95
N GLN A 81 -7.09 -10.72 2.36
CA GLN A 81 -7.66 -11.69 1.44
C GLN A 81 -8.59 -11.03 0.42
N TRP A 82 -9.43 -10.08 0.87
CA TRP A 82 -10.28 -9.32 -0.04
C TRP A 82 -9.46 -8.49 -1.02
N LEU A 83 -8.42 -7.79 -0.55
CA LEU A 83 -7.53 -6.98 -1.37
C LEU A 83 -6.76 -7.84 -2.40
N LYS A 84 -6.28 -9.02 -2.01
CA LYS A 84 -5.60 -9.96 -2.92
C LYS A 84 -6.50 -10.37 -4.08
N ASN A 85 -7.77 -10.63 -3.79
CA ASN A 85 -8.74 -11.10 -4.77
C ASN A 85 -9.36 -9.95 -5.60
N ASN A 86 -9.37 -8.71 -5.12
CA ASN A 86 -10.12 -7.62 -5.74
C ASN A 86 -9.32 -6.35 -6.03
N GLY A 87 -8.21 -6.08 -5.32
CA GLY A 87 -7.46 -4.83 -5.42
C GLY A 87 -7.00 -4.49 -6.84
N HIS A 88 -6.63 -5.50 -7.62
CA HIS A 88 -6.22 -5.34 -9.02
C HIS A 88 -7.32 -4.73 -9.91
N LYS A 89 -8.60 -4.98 -9.61
CA LYS A 89 -9.75 -4.41 -10.32
C LYS A 89 -9.80 -2.89 -10.18
N TYR A 90 -9.20 -2.35 -9.11
CA TYR A 90 -9.10 -0.93 -8.80
C TYR A 90 -7.70 -0.38 -9.03
N GLY A 91 -6.81 -1.14 -9.67
CA GLY A 91 -5.45 -0.71 -10.00
C GLY A 91 -4.44 -0.83 -8.84
N PHE A 92 -4.80 -1.45 -7.72
CA PHE A 92 -3.90 -1.70 -6.59
C PHE A 92 -3.22 -3.06 -6.69
N LYS A 93 -1.94 -3.12 -6.35
CA LYS A 93 -1.13 -4.35 -6.34
C LYS A 93 -0.35 -4.50 -5.06
N HIS A 94 -0.30 -5.72 -4.55
CA HIS A 94 0.62 -6.13 -3.48
C HIS A 94 1.98 -6.43 -4.10
N THR A 95 2.98 -5.58 -3.86
CA THR A 95 4.31 -5.68 -4.49
C THR A 95 5.40 -6.10 -3.52
N VAL A 96 5.15 -6.08 -2.21
CA VAL A 96 6.12 -6.44 -1.17
C VAL A 96 5.57 -7.60 -0.34
N LYS A 97 6.01 -8.83 -0.63
CA LYS A 97 5.44 -10.06 -0.04
C LYS A 97 5.44 -10.08 1.50
N SER A 98 6.47 -9.51 2.12
CA SER A 98 6.61 -9.44 3.59
C SER A 98 5.73 -8.38 4.25
N GLU A 99 5.11 -7.49 3.48
CA GLU A 99 4.34 -6.36 3.97
C GLU A 99 2.89 -6.49 3.50
N PRO A 100 2.05 -7.28 4.17
CA PRO A 100 0.66 -7.51 3.76
C PRO A 100 -0.17 -6.22 3.71
N TRP A 101 0.24 -5.19 4.45
CA TRP A 101 -0.39 -3.87 4.50
C TRP A 101 -0.03 -2.98 3.31
N TYR A 102 1.05 -3.23 2.57
CA TYR A 102 1.58 -2.29 1.56
C TYR A 102 1.01 -2.54 0.15
N TRP A 103 0.31 -1.55 -0.41
CA TRP A 103 -0.35 -1.64 -1.72
C TRP A 103 0.00 -0.45 -2.61
N GLU A 104 0.40 -0.74 -3.85
CA GLU A 104 0.75 0.29 -4.85
C GLU A 104 -0.37 0.47 -5.88
N PHE A 105 -0.74 1.73 -6.13
CA PHE A 105 -1.59 2.11 -7.24
C PHE A 105 -0.78 2.25 -8.54
N GLY A 106 -1.13 1.44 -9.54
CA GLY A 106 -0.51 1.46 -10.86
C GLY A 106 -1.39 2.01 -11.99
N GLY A 107 -2.62 2.46 -11.69
CA GLY A 107 -3.65 2.83 -12.67
C GLY A 107 -4.72 1.74 -12.88
N VAL A 108 -5.95 2.15 -13.20
CA VAL A 108 -7.06 1.24 -13.55
C VAL A 108 -7.02 0.97 -15.05
N GLY A 109 -7.04 -0.29 -15.48
CA GLY A 109 -7.09 -0.65 -16.91
C GLY A 109 -5.79 -0.42 -17.70
N VAL A 110 -4.72 0.06 -17.06
CA VAL A 110 -3.40 0.09 -17.70
C VAL A 110 -2.86 -1.34 -17.69
N ARG A 111 -3.05 -2.05 -18.80
CA ARG A 111 -2.15 -3.15 -19.16
C ARG A 111 -0.75 -2.56 -19.11
N ARG A 112 0.03 -2.85 -18.06
CA ARG A 112 1.46 -2.60 -18.15
C ARG A 112 1.93 -3.43 -19.33
N ALA A 113 2.39 -2.76 -20.38
CA ALA A 113 3.16 -3.40 -21.42
C ALA A 113 4.21 -4.25 -20.72
N SER A 114 4.15 -5.56 -20.95
CA SER A 114 5.21 -6.48 -20.57
C SER A 114 6.48 -5.95 -21.23
N PHE A 115 7.43 -5.50 -20.44
CA PHE A 115 8.80 -5.42 -20.91
C PHE A 115 9.37 -6.82 -20.75
N SER A 116 9.69 -7.42 -21.89
CA SER A 116 10.47 -8.66 -22.03
C SER A 116 11.83 -8.56 -21.34
#